data_AF-A0A5D0UBA5-F1
#
_entry.id   AF-A0A5D0UBA5-F1
#
_cell.length_a   1.000
_cell.length_b   1.000
_cell.length_c   1.000
_cell.angle_alpha   90.00
_cell.angle_beta   90.00
_cell.angle_gamma   90.00
#
_symmetry.space_group_name_H-M   'P 1'
#
loop_
_entity.id
_entity.type
_entity.pdbx_description
1 polymer ?
#
loop_
_entity_poly.entity_id
_entity_poly.type
_entity_poly.pdbx_seq_one_letter_code
_entity_poly.pdbx_strand_id
1 'polypeptide(L)'
;MGLLIVPALTDFTTEVAAPPGTEVLDLNARMTARLADPVRLRDRAGRLAAAEALFARAAAARLERGGDADAGRLRAVGIALRLADDPAVRLTLDDLELSEGTTQSSRDVLRAASTCQLFEPELEEAERAAEARRVWILVDADQALPAAFQLVERLGPDRSTLCGAFVAAHAEALRRIPELAGVELLAWSPNRVVWPEPPGMREPVVWVTGACAWRPAGPWAGWLDADRAAALPRDVLDRCRGLTITVARFASPMSATGMDGTQVDLRPLLDGLPPSAPVSFELVVGAPGMDESVVNESVEALTNHAHRLAGLRPYRMECGSTWEGEALCLGPDPSHDLARWSRFEAPRTLPPTRARDLVAAWLDRLAPHSDLHPGRLAACTLTKPAPRSPKADLRWDDSAEIVTGPDGAHLVNLRWGRAFRLHPRLVPVVRRLAAREPGALDALSGESRARLVKHLRQAGAVGG
;
A
#
# COMPACT_ATOMS: atom_id res chain seq x y z
N MET A 1 -15.80 -7.13 28.94
CA MET A 1 -14.76 -6.64 27.99
C MET A 1 -15.16 -7.12 26.61
N GLY A 2 -15.28 -6.22 25.64
CA GLY A 2 -15.59 -6.58 24.25
C GLY A 2 -14.34 -7.03 23.49
N LEU A 3 -14.50 -7.88 22.49
CA LEU A 3 -13.44 -8.26 21.57
C LEU A 3 -13.63 -7.56 20.23
N LEU A 4 -12.61 -6.83 19.79
CA LEU A 4 -12.53 -6.26 18.46
C LEU A 4 -11.53 -7.07 17.62
N ILE A 5 -12.02 -7.64 16.53
CA ILE A 5 -11.24 -8.41 15.58
C ILE A 5 -10.93 -7.52 14.38
N VAL A 6 -9.65 -7.36 14.08
CA VAL A 6 -9.18 -6.74 12.84
C VAL A 6 -8.95 -7.87 11.83
N PRO A 7 -9.78 -8.00 10.78
CA PRO A 7 -9.60 -9.04 9.76
C PRO A 7 -8.27 -8.90 9.04
N ALA A 8 -7.84 -9.99 8.42
CA ALA A 8 -6.70 -10.00 7.53
C ALA A 8 -6.82 -8.95 6.40
N LEU A 9 -5.67 -8.45 5.94
CA LEU A 9 -5.49 -7.59 4.76
C LEU A 9 -6.03 -6.16 4.91
N THR A 10 -5.82 -5.62 6.10
CA THR A 10 -5.86 -4.17 6.35
C THR A 10 -4.45 -3.58 6.26
N ASP A 11 -4.29 -2.25 6.41
CA ASP A 11 -2.95 -1.64 6.44
C ASP A 11 -2.15 -2.16 7.65
N PHE A 12 -1.18 -3.05 7.41
CA PHE A 12 -0.30 -3.64 8.42
C PHE A 12 0.75 -2.65 8.98
N THR A 13 0.82 -1.45 8.42
CA THR A 13 1.62 -0.34 8.92
C THR A 13 0.83 0.57 9.86
N THR A 14 -0.34 0.08 10.29
CA THR A 14 -1.17 0.72 11.31
C THR A 14 -1.60 -0.30 12.35
N GLU A 15 -1.92 0.19 13.53
CA GLU A 15 -2.61 -0.56 14.57
C GLU A 15 -3.92 0.16 14.94
N VAL A 16 -4.85 -0.59 15.53
CA VAL A 16 -6.14 -0.07 15.93
C VAL A 16 -6.08 0.44 17.37
N ALA A 17 -6.37 1.73 17.56
CA ALA A 17 -6.55 2.34 18.86
C ALA A 17 -7.97 2.09 19.37
N ALA A 18 -8.18 0.93 19.99
CA ALA A 18 -9.48 0.55 20.52
C ALA A 18 -9.90 1.35 21.76
N PRO A 19 -11.21 1.45 22.05
CA PRO A 19 -11.70 2.08 23.27
C PRO A 19 -11.17 1.38 24.53
N PRO A 20 -11.05 2.10 25.67
CA PRO A 20 -10.67 1.49 26.94
C PRO A 20 -11.58 0.30 27.29
N GLY A 21 -10.98 -0.84 27.67
CA GLY A 21 -11.71 -2.05 28.04
C GLY A 21 -12.11 -2.97 26.88
N THR A 22 -11.68 -2.66 25.66
CA THR A 22 -11.80 -3.51 24.48
C THR A 22 -10.47 -4.21 24.19
N GLU A 23 -10.52 -5.52 24.06
CA GLU A 23 -9.38 -6.34 23.61
C GLU A 23 -9.32 -6.32 22.08
N VAL A 24 -8.12 -6.14 21.51
CA VAL A 24 -7.92 -6.16 20.06
C VAL A 24 -7.22 -7.46 19.66
N LEU A 25 -7.86 -8.23 18.79
CA LEU A 25 -7.26 -9.35 18.09
C LEU A 25 -6.95 -8.92 16.65
N ASP A 26 -5.68 -8.60 16.40
CA ASP A 26 -5.22 -8.18 15.08
C ASP A 26 -4.79 -9.37 14.21
N LEU A 27 -5.71 -9.88 13.40
CA LEU A 27 -5.44 -10.98 12.47
C LEU A 27 -4.58 -10.53 11.29
N ASN A 28 -4.62 -9.25 10.93
CA ASN A 28 -3.80 -8.70 9.86
C ASN A 28 -2.31 -8.69 10.22
N ALA A 29 -1.98 -8.21 11.42
CA ALA A 29 -0.63 -8.25 11.94
C ALA A 29 -0.12 -9.70 12.03
N ARG A 30 -0.97 -10.61 12.50
CA ARG A 30 -0.65 -12.03 12.67
C ARG A 30 -0.41 -12.74 11.33
N MET A 31 -1.30 -12.55 10.35
CA MET A 31 -1.13 -13.09 9.00
C MET A 31 0.12 -12.52 8.33
N THR A 32 0.34 -11.22 8.44
CA THR A 32 1.53 -10.55 7.88
C THR A 32 2.81 -11.14 8.47
N ALA A 33 2.86 -11.32 9.80
CA ALA A 33 4.01 -11.94 10.47
C ALA A 33 4.22 -13.40 10.03
N ARG A 34 3.14 -14.17 9.88
CA ARG A 34 3.19 -15.57 9.42
C ARG A 34 3.67 -15.69 7.97
N LEU A 35 3.18 -14.85 7.07
CA LEU A 35 3.57 -14.88 5.66
C LEU A 35 4.98 -14.32 5.44
N ALA A 36 5.35 -13.28 6.18
CA ALA A 36 6.67 -12.66 6.13
C ALA A 36 7.69 -13.33 7.07
N ASP A 37 7.44 -14.55 7.54
CA ASP A 37 8.42 -15.32 8.30
C ASP A 37 9.58 -15.75 7.37
N PRO A 38 10.83 -15.33 7.64
CA PRO A 38 11.97 -15.66 6.78
C PRO A 38 12.22 -17.16 6.64
N VAL A 39 11.94 -17.96 7.67
CA VAL A 39 12.12 -19.42 7.63
C VAL A 39 11.14 -20.01 6.63
N ARG A 40 9.86 -19.65 6.76
CA ARG A 40 8.80 -20.09 5.84
C ARG A 40 9.06 -19.67 4.39
N LEU A 41 9.54 -18.43 4.19
CA LEU A 41 9.88 -17.93 2.85
C LEU A 41 11.01 -18.74 2.20
N ARG A 42 12.03 -19.15 2.96
CA ARG A 42 13.08 -20.03 2.44
C ARG A 42 12.58 -21.42 2.09
N ASP A 43 11.77 -22.01 2.97
CA ASP A 43 11.19 -23.33 2.73
C ASP A 43 10.30 -23.29 1.48
N ARG A 44 9.52 -22.20 1.33
CA ARG A 44 8.72 -21.94 0.15
C ARG A 44 9.57 -21.79 -1.10
N ALA A 45 10.70 -21.08 -1.03
CA ALA A 45 11.63 -20.93 -2.15
C ALA A 45 12.14 -22.27 -2.71
N GLY A 46 12.19 -23.33 -1.90
CA GLY A 46 12.54 -24.67 -2.36
C GLY A 46 11.50 -25.34 -3.26
N ARG A 47 10.27 -24.81 -3.32
CA ARG A 47 9.12 -25.35 -4.06
C ARG A 47 8.66 -24.45 -5.23
N LEU A 48 9.26 -23.28 -5.38
CA LEU A 48 8.88 -22.26 -6.37
C LEU A 48 9.69 -22.40 -7.67
N ALA A 49 9.18 -21.79 -8.74
CA ALA A 49 9.94 -21.65 -9.98
C ALA A 49 11.23 -20.85 -9.74
N ALA A 50 12.26 -21.07 -10.57
CA ALA A 50 13.60 -20.53 -10.33
C ALA A 50 13.64 -19.01 -10.09
N ALA A 51 12.84 -18.23 -10.83
CA ALA A 51 12.76 -16.78 -10.66
C ALA A 51 12.11 -16.39 -9.33
N GLU A 52 10.95 -16.96 -9.00
CA GLU A 52 10.22 -16.70 -7.75
C GLU A 52 11.01 -17.13 -6.51
N ALA A 53 11.74 -18.23 -6.61
CA ALA A 53 12.63 -18.71 -5.57
C ALA A 53 13.72 -17.68 -5.22
N LEU A 54 14.24 -16.92 -6.21
CA LEU A 54 15.19 -15.84 -5.95
C LEU A 54 14.55 -14.70 -5.14
N PHE A 55 13.32 -14.31 -5.48
CA PHE A 55 12.59 -13.26 -4.74
C PHE A 55 12.22 -13.70 -3.33
N ALA A 56 11.78 -14.95 -3.15
CA ALA A 56 11.49 -15.52 -1.84
C ALA A 56 12.74 -15.51 -0.94
N ARG A 57 13.90 -15.94 -1.48
CA ARG A 57 15.19 -15.91 -0.77
C ARG A 57 15.63 -14.49 -0.43
N ALA A 58 15.44 -13.54 -1.35
CA ALA A 58 15.81 -12.16 -1.16
C ALA A 58 14.93 -11.48 -0.10
N ALA A 59 13.61 -11.69 -0.15
CA ALA A 59 12.69 -11.22 0.87
C ALA A 59 13.03 -11.81 2.25
N ALA A 60 13.30 -13.12 2.33
CA ALA A 60 13.73 -13.76 3.58
C ALA A 60 15.01 -13.12 4.14
N ALA A 61 16.07 -13.00 3.31
CA ALA A 61 17.31 -12.36 3.72
C ALA A 61 17.10 -10.92 4.19
N ARG A 62 16.21 -10.17 3.53
CA ARG A 62 15.90 -8.79 3.93
C ARG A 62 15.23 -8.70 5.29
N LEU A 63 14.28 -9.60 5.55
CA LEU A 63 13.49 -9.64 6.77
C LEU A 63 14.32 -10.10 7.99
N GLU A 64 15.30 -10.98 7.79
CA GLU A 64 16.21 -11.44 8.86
C GLU A 64 17.21 -10.40 9.32
N ARG A 65 17.64 -9.50 8.44
CA ARG A 65 18.54 -8.42 8.82
C ARG A 65 17.95 -7.56 9.95
N GLY A 66 16.63 -7.63 10.15
CA GLY A 66 15.94 -6.82 11.14
C GLY A 66 16.10 -5.33 10.87
N GLY A 67 15.87 -4.52 11.89
CA GLY A 67 15.98 -3.06 11.81
C GLY A 67 14.64 -2.35 11.60
N ASP A 68 14.74 -1.03 11.46
CA ASP A 68 13.61 -0.11 11.35
C ASP A 68 12.65 -0.49 10.21
N ALA A 69 11.38 -0.06 10.31
CA ALA A 69 10.41 -0.18 9.24
C ALA A 69 10.77 0.75 8.07
N ASP A 70 11.72 0.29 7.24
CA ASP A 70 12.13 0.97 6.03
C ASP A 70 11.46 0.40 4.77
N ALA A 71 11.69 1.09 3.64
CA ALA A 71 11.16 0.72 2.34
C ALA A 71 11.52 -0.72 1.94
N GLY A 72 12.71 -1.21 2.26
CA GLY A 72 13.15 -2.56 1.92
C GLY A 72 12.35 -3.63 2.66
N ARG A 73 12.01 -3.40 3.94
CA ARG A 73 11.12 -4.26 4.71
C ARG A 73 9.72 -4.32 4.09
N LEU A 74 9.15 -3.17 3.71
CA LEU A 74 7.83 -3.13 3.04
C LEU A 74 7.83 -3.93 1.74
N ARG A 75 8.89 -3.82 0.92
CA ARG A 75 9.00 -4.63 -0.31
C ARG A 75 9.10 -6.13 -0.02
N ALA A 76 9.87 -6.51 0.99
CA ALA A 76 10.01 -7.91 1.36
C ALA A 76 8.68 -8.50 1.84
N VAL A 77 7.90 -7.76 2.63
CA VAL A 77 6.53 -8.12 3.00
C VAL A 77 5.63 -8.21 1.76
N GLY A 78 5.70 -7.25 0.85
CA GLY A 78 4.93 -7.29 -0.40
C GLY A 78 5.23 -8.51 -1.28
N ILE A 79 6.48 -8.96 -1.31
CA ILE A 79 6.87 -10.21 -1.97
C ILE A 79 6.30 -11.42 -1.22
N ALA A 80 6.36 -11.43 0.12
CA ALA A 80 5.77 -12.49 0.92
C ALA A 80 4.26 -12.65 0.69
N LEU A 81 3.53 -11.53 0.65
CA LEU A 81 2.11 -11.50 0.33
C LEU A 81 1.84 -12.03 -1.08
N ARG A 82 2.59 -11.57 -2.09
CA ARG A 82 2.42 -12.02 -3.48
C ARG A 82 2.67 -13.52 -3.69
N LEU A 83 3.59 -14.08 -2.91
CA LEU A 83 3.95 -15.51 -2.96
C LEU A 83 3.02 -16.39 -2.11
N ALA A 84 2.03 -15.79 -1.43
CA ALA A 84 0.97 -16.52 -0.76
C ALA A 84 -0.02 -17.03 -1.82
N ASP A 85 0.00 -18.33 -2.05
CA ASP A 85 -0.92 -18.98 -2.97
C ASP A 85 -2.28 -19.19 -2.31
N ASP A 86 -3.33 -18.78 -3.01
CA ASP A 86 -4.72 -19.10 -2.67
C ASP A 86 -5.55 -19.13 -3.96
N PRO A 87 -6.50 -20.06 -4.12
CA PRO A 87 -7.32 -20.12 -5.33
C PRO A 87 -8.31 -18.95 -5.43
N ALA A 88 -8.75 -18.38 -4.31
CA ALA A 88 -9.83 -17.41 -4.27
C ALA A 88 -9.34 -15.96 -4.34
N VAL A 89 -8.13 -15.69 -3.83
CA VAL A 89 -7.60 -14.32 -3.71
C VAL A 89 -6.15 -14.23 -4.15
N ARG A 90 -5.76 -13.06 -4.65
CA ARG A 90 -4.37 -12.68 -4.93
C ARG A 90 -4.03 -11.46 -4.10
N LEU A 91 -2.88 -11.52 -3.45
CA LEU A 91 -2.43 -10.46 -2.56
C LEU A 91 -1.36 -9.61 -3.21
N THR A 92 -1.46 -8.31 -3.01
CA THR A 92 -0.36 -7.37 -3.23
C THR A 92 -0.03 -6.69 -1.91
N LEU A 93 0.98 -5.82 -1.92
CA LEU A 93 1.43 -5.11 -0.71
C LEU A 93 0.30 -4.28 -0.07
N ASP A 94 -0.60 -3.80 -0.91
CA ASP A 94 -1.62 -2.83 -0.58
C ASP A 94 -2.92 -3.14 -1.31
N ASP A 95 -3.19 -4.38 -1.66
CA ASP A 95 -4.48 -4.75 -2.21
C ASP A 95 -4.76 -6.23 -2.05
N LEU A 96 -6.04 -6.56 -2.19
CA LEU A 96 -6.53 -7.90 -2.41
C LEU A 96 -7.37 -7.87 -3.68
N GLU A 97 -7.03 -8.73 -4.61
CA GLU A 97 -7.85 -9.01 -5.79
C GLU A 97 -8.53 -10.35 -5.62
N LEU A 98 -9.82 -10.44 -5.96
CA LEU A 98 -10.47 -11.74 -6.10
C LEU A 98 -9.93 -12.40 -7.37
N SER A 99 -9.62 -13.69 -7.31
CA SER A 99 -9.22 -14.47 -8.50
C SER A 99 -10.31 -14.46 -9.57
N GLU A 100 -11.57 -14.42 -9.15
CA GLU A 100 -12.75 -14.26 -9.99
C GLU A 100 -13.71 -13.22 -9.40
N GLY A 101 -14.26 -12.35 -10.25
CA GLY A 101 -15.27 -11.37 -9.84
C GLY A 101 -14.68 -10.09 -9.24
N THR A 102 -15.44 -9.44 -8.36
CA THR A 102 -15.04 -8.15 -7.75
C THR A 102 -15.52 -8.02 -6.31
N THR A 103 -14.76 -7.28 -5.50
CA THR A 103 -15.16 -6.89 -4.13
C THR A 103 -16.39 -5.99 -4.08
N GLN A 104 -16.82 -5.44 -5.23
CA GLN A 104 -18.05 -4.66 -5.37
C GLN A 104 -19.32 -5.52 -5.53
N SER A 105 -19.18 -6.85 -5.58
CA SER A 105 -20.31 -7.79 -5.63
C SER A 105 -20.27 -8.70 -4.40
N SER A 106 -21.29 -8.63 -3.54
CA SER A 106 -21.39 -9.47 -2.35
C SER A 106 -21.33 -10.96 -2.68
N ARG A 107 -21.95 -11.37 -3.79
CA ARG A 107 -21.95 -12.75 -4.29
C ARG A 107 -20.53 -13.23 -4.61
N ASP A 108 -19.73 -12.39 -5.26
CA ASP A 108 -18.36 -12.76 -5.63
C ASP A 108 -17.46 -12.79 -4.37
N VAL A 109 -17.67 -11.85 -3.45
CA VAL A 109 -17.01 -11.86 -2.13
C VAL A 109 -17.36 -13.12 -1.33
N LEU A 110 -18.63 -13.52 -1.26
CA LEU A 110 -19.07 -14.73 -0.56
C LEU A 110 -18.49 -16.00 -1.21
N ARG A 111 -18.39 -16.04 -2.54
CA ARG A 111 -17.71 -17.13 -3.25
C ARG A 111 -16.23 -17.19 -2.88
N ALA A 112 -15.55 -16.04 -2.85
CA ALA A 112 -14.16 -15.99 -2.47
C ALA A 112 -13.99 -16.39 -0.99
N ALA A 113 -14.87 -15.92 -0.11
CA ALA A 113 -14.90 -16.29 1.29
C ALA A 113 -15.08 -17.81 1.48
N SER A 114 -15.96 -18.49 0.75
CA SER A 114 -16.16 -19.93 0.92
C SER A 114 -15.02 -20.81 0.37
N THR A 115 -14.14 -20.26 -0.46
CA THR A 115 -13.07 -21.00 -1.13
C THR A 115 -11.66 -20.61 -0.68
N CYS A 116 -11.50 -19.45 -0.04
CA CYS A 116 -10.22 -18.98 0.45
C CYS A 116 -9.78 -19.76 1.70
N GLN A 117 -8.58 -20.34 1.64
CA GLN A 117 -7.97 -21.12 2.72
C GLN A 117 -6.86 -20.34 3.41
N LEU A 118 -6.41 -19.24 2.80
CA LEU A 118 -5.27 -18.47 3.27
C LEU A 118 -5.42 -17.94 4.70
N PHE A 119 -6.65 -17.62 5.10
CA PHE A 119 -6.98 -17.03 6.41
C PHE A 119 -7.20 -18.06 7.51
N GLU A 120 -7.21 -19.37 7.19
CA GLU A 120 -7.59 -20.44 8.13
C GLU A 120 -6.90 -20.31 9.50
N PRO A 121 -5.55 -20.15 9.59
CA PRO A 121 -4.89 -20.09 10.89
C PRO A 121 -5.29 -18.88 11.74
N GLU A 122 -5.69 -17.77 11.12
CA GLU A 122 -6.16 -16.58 11.80
C GLU A 122 -7.62 -16.71 12.25
N LEU A 123 -8.44 -17.43 11.48
CA LEU A 123 -9.84 -17.68 11.82
C LEU A 123 -9.99 -18.65 12.99
N GLU A 124 -9.17 -19.72 13.04
CA GLU A 124 -9.11 -20.63 14.18
C GLU A 124 -8.69 -19.90 15.48
N GLU A 125 -7.83 -18.89 15.37
CA GLU A 125 -7.45 -18.05 16.52
C GLU A 125 -8.62 -17.16 16.97
N ALA A 126 -9.33 -16.56 16.02
CA ALA A 126 -10.50 -15.75 16.30
C ALA A 126 -11.62 -16.55 17.00
N GLU A 127 -11.89 -17.77 16.54
CA GLU A 127 -12.85 -18.67 17.18
C GLU A 127 -12.45 -18.99 18.64
N ARG A 128 -11.19 -19.34 18.87
CA ARG A 128 -10.66 -19.61 20.21
C ARG A 128 -10.77 -18.39 21.11
N ALA A 129 -10.34 -17.22 20.64
CA ALA A 129 -10.38 -15.98 21.42
C ALA A 129 -11.80 -15.46 21.66
N ALA A 130 -12.76 -15.80 20.80
CA ALA A 130 -14.13 -15.37 20.96
C ALA A 130 -14.83 -16.06 22.14
N GLU A 131 -14.46 -17.29 22.55
CA GLU A 131 -15.02 -17.98 23.73
C GLU A 131 -16.56 -17.83 23.91
N ALA A 132 -17.32 -17.97 22.83
CA ALA A 132 -18.79 -17.74 22.80
C ALA A 132 -19.29 -16.29 23.07
N ARG A 133 -18.42 -15.28 23.25
CA ARG A 133 -18.80 -13.86 23.43
C ARG A 133 -19.22 -13.18 22.11
N ARG A 134 -19.94 -12.05 22.22
CA ARG A 134 -20.19 -11.16 21.07
C ARG A 134 -18.88 -10.47 20.67
N VAL A 135 -18.65 -10.32 19.37
CA VAL A 135 -17.43 -9.74 18.81
C VAL A 135 -17.77 -8.58 17.88
N TRP A 136 -16.85 -7.63 17.78
CA TRP A 136 -16.86 -6.60 16.76
C TRP A 136 -15.83 -6.97 15.69
N ILE A 137 -16.21 -6.89 14.42
CA ILE A 137 -15.35 -7.19 13.27
C ILE A 137 -15.18 -5.88 12.49
N LEU A 138 -13.93 -5.43 12.37
CA LEU A 138 -13.61 -4.15 11.72
C LEU A 138 -13.48 -4.30 10.21
N VAL A 139 -14.35 -3.63 9.46
CA VAL A 139 -14.33 -3.57 8.00
C VAL A 139 -14.25 -2.10 7.57
N ASP A 140 -13.01 -1.60 7.46
CA ASP A 140 -12.75 -0.23 6.98
C ASP A 140 -12.64 -0.14 5.46
N ALA A 141 -12.31 -1.25 4.80
CA ALA A 141 -12.12 -1.32 3.36
C ALA A 141 -12.61 -2.67 2.82
N ASP A 142 -12.88 -2.71 1.52
CA ASP A 142 -13.44 -3.86 0.82
C ASP A 142 -12.50 -5.07 0.80
N GLN A 143 -11.19 -4.86 0.88
CA GLN A 143 -10.19 -5.93 0.98
C GLN A 143 -10.39 -6.83 2.21
N ALA A 144 -10.99 -6.30 3.28
CA ALA A 144 -11.25 -7.06 4.50
C ALA A 144 -12.51 -7.96 4.38
N LEU A 145 -13.34 -7.78 3.35
CA LEU A 145 -14.64 -8.46 3.25
C LEU A 145 -14.54 -9.99 3.20
N PRO A 146 -13.64 -10.62 2.40
CA PRO A 146 -13.57 -12.08 2.37
C PRO A 146 -13.28 -12.68 3.76
N ALA A 147 -12.30 -12.12 4.48
CA ALA A 147 -11.97 -12.56 5.84
C ALA A 147 -13.08 -12.22 6.84
N ALA A 148 -13.72 -11.06 6.73
CA ALA A 148 -14.84 -10.67 7.59
C ALA A 148 -16.05 -11.57 7.42
N PHE A 149 -16.37 -11.99 6.20
CA PHE A 149 -17.50 -12.90 5.94
C PHE A 149 -17.22 -14.31 6.46
N GLN A 150 -15.99 -14.82 6.31
CA GLN A 150 -15.60 -16.09 6.94
C GLN A 150 -15.66 -16.00 8.48
N LEU A 151 -15.28 -14.87 9.08
CA LEU A 151 -15.42 -14.65 10.52
C LEU A 151 -16.89 -14.67 10.97
N VAL A 152 -17.78 -13.99 10.25
CA VAL A 152 -19.22 -14.00 10.55
C VAL A 152 -19.79 -15.41 10.46
N GLU A 153 -19.44 -16.16 9.42
CA GLU A 153 -19.88 -17.55 9.23
C GLU A 153 -19.46 -18.44 10.40
N ARG A 154 -18.20 -18.34 10.83
CA ARG A 154 -17.62 -19.17 11.91
C ARG A 154 -18.12 -18.79 13.29
N LEU A 155 -18.18 -17.50 13.58
CA LEU A 155 -18.54 -17.00 14.91
C LEU A 155 -20.07 -16.96 15.12
N GLY A 156 -20.81 -16.96 14.02
CA GLY A 156 -22.26 -16.85 13.97
C GLY A 156 -22.73 -15.41 13.81
N PRO A 157 -23.75 -15.15 12.97
CA PRO A 157 -24.22 -13.79 12.69
C PRO A 157 -24.77 -13.08 13.94
N ASP A 158 -25.56 -13.78 14.77
CA ASP A 158 -26.15 -13.22 16.00
C ASP A 158 -25.11 -12.80 17.05
N ARG A 159 -23.87 -13.25 16.91
CA ARG A 159 -22.74 -12.92 17.79
C ARG A 159 -21.80 -11.88 17.21
N SER A 160 -22.03 -11.49 15.97
CA SER A 160 -21.12 -10.64 15.21
C SER A 160 -21.72 -9.25 15.01
N THR A 161 -20.91 -8.24 15.27
CA THR A 161 -21.19 -6.86 14.87
C THR A 161 -20.16 -6.44 13.84
N LEU A 162 -20.57 -6.07 12.63
CA LEU A 162 -19.67 -5.43 11.67
C LEU A 162 -19.61 -3.92 11.97
N CYS A 163 -18.39 -3.39 11.98
CA CYS A 163 -18.14 -1.96 12.18
C CYS A 163 -17.08 -1.48 11.17
N GLY A 164 -16.81 -0.18 11.11
CA GLY A 164 -15.79 0.41 10.23
C GLY A 164 -16.36 1.32 9.14
N ALA A 165 -15.46 2.01 8.44
CA ALA A 165 -15.83 2.99 7.42
C ALA A 165 -16.61 2.37 6.24
N PHE A 166 -16.23 1.16 5.82
CA PHE A 166 -16.93 0.47 4.72
C PHE A 166 -18.35 0.09 5.13
N VAL A 167 -18.55 -0.38 6.37
CA VAL A 167 -19.88 -0.72 6.92
C VAL A 167 -20.77 0.50 6.97
N ALA A 168 -20.26 1.63 7.43
CA ALA A 168 -21.00 2.88 7.47
C ALA A 168 -21.48 3.30 6.07
N ALA A 169 -20.63 3.17 5.05
CA ALA A 169 -20.94 3.54 3.68
C ALA A 169 -21.91 2.56 2.97
N HIS A 170 -21.92 1.28 3.34
CA HIS A 170 -22.66 0.22 2.63
C HIS A 170 -23.71 -0.49 3.49
N ALA A 171 -24.13 0.11 4.61
CA ALA A 171 -25.02 -0.55 5.58
C ALA A 171 -26.31 -1.10 4.95
N GLU A 172 -26.94 -0.36 4.03
CA GLU A 172 -28.16 -0.82 3.34
C GLU A 172 -27.92 -2.02 2.43
N ALA A 173 -26.80 -2.04 1.71
CA ALA A 173 -26.43 -3.17 0.87
C ALA A 173 -26.10 -4.41 1.72
N LEU A 174 -25.30 -4.24 2.77
CA LEU A 174 -24.93 -5.32 3.69
C LEU A 174 -26.15 -5.97 4.35
N ARG A 175 -27.17 -5.19 4.75
CA ARG A 175 -28.43 -5.74 5.31
C ARG A 175 -29.21 -6.64 4.34
N ARG A 176 -29.00 -6.52 3.03
CA ARG A 176 -29.69 -7.32 2.02
C ARG A 176 -29.00 -8.66 1.75
N ILE A 177 -27.81 -8.88 2.29
CA ILE A 177 -27.05 -10.12 2.13
C ILE A 177 -27.62 -11.18 3.10
N PRO A 178 -28.18 -12.30 2.61
CA PRO A 178 -28.81 -13.31 3.48
C PRO A 178 -27.86 -13.92 4.51
N GLU A 179 -26.59 -14.12 4.16
CA GLU A 179 -25.55 -14.69 5.01
C GLU A 179 -25.19 -13.77 6.20
N LEU A 180 -25.57 -12.49 6.13
CA LEU A 180 -25.40 -11.53 7.21
C LEU A 180 -26.69 -11.32 8.03
N ALA A 181 -27.74 -12.12 7.80
CA ALA A 181 -28.97 -12.03 8.57
C ALA A 181 -28.70 -12.31 10.06
N GLY A 182 -28.98 -11.34 10.92
CA GLY A 182 -28.70 -11.39 12.37
C GLY A 182 -27.45 -10.62 12.80
N VAL A 183 -26.59 -10.23 11.86
CA VAL A 183 -25.42 -9.40 12.12
C VAL A 183 -25.85 -7.98 12.47
N GLU A 184 -25.29 -7.43 13.55
CA GLU A 184 -25.45 -6.02 13.90
C GLU A 184 -24.50 -5.16 13.04
N LEU A 185 -25.00 -4.07 12.46
CA LEU A 185 -24.16 -3.13 11.69
C LEU A 185 -24.02 -1.83 12.46
N LEU A 186 -22.78 -1.47 12.82
CA LEU A 186 -22.47 -0.27 13.58
C LEU A 186 -21.67 0.71 12.72
N ALA A 187 -22.18 1.93 12.55
CA ALA A 187 -21.49 3.03 11.87
C ALA A 187 -20.44 3.70 12.79
N TRP A 188 -19.56 2.88 13.36
CA TRP A 188 -18.43 3.29 14.20
C TRP A 188 -17.16 2.70 13.61
N SER A 189 -16.08 3.48 13.53
CA SER A 189 -14.74 3.00 13.17
C SER A 189 -13.75 3.48 14.24
N PRO A 190 -12.90 2.61 14.79
CA PRO A 190 -11.85 3.00 15.72
C PRO A 190 -10.77 3.82 15.00
N ASN A 191 -10.06 4.65 15.76
CA ASN A 191 -8.91 5.36 15.21
C ASN A 191 -7.77 4.38 14.89
N ARG A 192 -6.96 4.73 13.90
CA ARG A 192 -5.73 4.01 13.57
C ARG A 192 -4.52 4.86 13.96
N VAL A 193 -3.47 4.22 14.43
CA VAL A 193 -2.17 4.88 14.66
C VAL A 193 -1.10 4.14 13.87
N VAL A 194 -0.04 4.85 13.50
CA VAL A 194 1.05 4.30 12.69
C VAL A 194 1.83 3.25 13.49
N TRP A 195 2.11 2.11 12.85
CA TRP A 195 2.91 1.02 13.40
C TRP A 195 3.99 0.52 12.40
N PRO A 196 5.21 0.16 12.86
CA PRO A 196 5.73 0.41 14.21
C PRO A 196 5.88 1.91 14.46
N GLU A 197 5.86 2.28 15.75
CA GLU A 197 6.05 3.67 16.15
C GLU A 197 7.36 4.23 15.55
N PRO A 198 7.32 5.37 14.85
CA PRO A 198 8.52 5.94 14.27
C PRO A 198 9.55 6.29 15.35
N PRO A 199 10.85 6.00 15.14
CA PRO A 199 11.88 6.29 16.13
C PRO A 199 11.88 7.76 16.57
N GLY A 200 11.93 7.99 17.88
CA GLY A 200 11.99 9.34 18.46
C GLY A 200 10.64 10.06 18.59
N MET A 201 9.53 9.43 18.21
CA MET A 201 8.19 9.95 18.52
C MET A 201 7.83 9.61 19.98
N ARG A 202 7.32 10.61 20.72
CA ARG A 202 6.86 10.45 22.11
C ARG A 202 5.35 10.19 22.22
N GLU A 203 4.62 10.54 21.17
CA GLU A 203 3.17 10.43 21.08
C GLU A 203 2.82 9.60 19.84
N PRO A 204 1.81 8.73 19.92
CA PRO A 204 1.33 7.98 18.77
C PRO A 204 0.91 8.91 17.63
N VAL A 205 1.34 8.58 16.41
CA VAL A 205 0.96 9.33 15.21
C VAL A 205 -0.36 8.74 14.68
N VAL A 206 -1.43 9.54 14.68
CA VAL A 206 -2.72 9.08 14.14
C VAL A 206 -2.64 8.95 12.62
N TRP A 207 -3.13 7.84 12.08
CA TRP A 207 -3.22 7.59 10.64
C TRP A 207 -4.58 8.02 10.09
N VAL A 208 -4.56 8.76 9.00
CA VAL A 208 -5.72 9.53 8.52
C VAL A 208 -5.98 9.24 7.06
N THR A 209 -7.19 8.79 6.76
CA THR A 209 -7.65 8.54 5.40
C THR A 209 -9.07 9.07 5.21
N GLY A 210 -9.39 9.54 4.00
CA GLY A 210 -10.76 9.85 3.59
C GLY A 210 -11.48 10.98 4.35
N ALA A 211 -12.81 10.87 4.41
CA ALA A 211 -13.75 11.92 4.86
C ALA A 211 -14.22 11.79 6.32
N CYS A 212 -13.58 10.97 7.15
CA CYS A 212 -13.97 10.85 8.55
C CYS A 212 -13.90 12.24 9.22
N ALA A 213 -14.96 12.61 9.95
CA ALA A 213 -15.05 13.87 10.68
C ALA A 213 -13.92 13.93 11.72
N TRP A 214 -12.81 14.57 11.38
CA TRP A 214 -11.61 14.38 12.17
C TRP A 214 -10.81 15.66 12.38
N ARG A 215 -10.43 15.86 13.64
CA ARG A 215 -9.52 16.89 14.12
C ARG A 215 -8.54 16.19 15.07
N PRO A 216 -7.29 15.90 14.65
CA PRO A 216 -6.31 15.35 15.57
C PRO A 216 -6.12 16.33 16.72
N ALA A 217 -6.07 15.83 17.95
CA ALA A 217 -5.53 16.60 19.06
C ALA A 217 -3.98 16.63 19.03
N GLY A 218 -3.34 15.63 18.42
CA GLY A 218 -1.88 15.44 18.43
C GLY A 218 -1.26 15.22 17.04
N PRO A 219 -0.07 14.59 16.98
CA PRO A 219 0.63 14.27 15.73
C PRO A 219 -0.18 13.37 14.81
N TRP A 220 -0.04 13.57 13.50
CA TRP A 220 -0.73 12.75 12.52
C TRP A 220 0.03 12.57 11.22
N ALA A 221 -0.32 11.54 10.46
CA ALA A 221 0.10 11.33 9.09
C ALA A 221 -1.10 10.83 8.28
N GLY A 222 -1.13 11.10 6.97
CA GLY A 222 -2.31 10.73 6.20
C GLY A 222 -2.12 10.53 4.73
N TRP A 223 -3.17 9.97 4.14
CA TRP A 223 -3.37 9.83 2.71
C TRP A 223 -4.72 10.44 2.35
N LEU A 224 -4.69 11.59 1.66
CA LEU A 224 -5.86 12.44 1.43
C LEU A 224 -5.94 12.90 -0.02
N ASP A 225 -7.15 13.17 -0.48
CA ASP A 225 -7.38 13.85 -1.76
C ASP A 225 -6.93 15.30 -1.69
N ALA A 226 -6.51 15.89 -2.81
CA ALA A 226 -5.93 17.23 -2.84
C ALA A 226 -6.86 18.32 -2.28
N ASP A 227 -8.15 18.27 -2.63
CA ASP A 227 -9.19 19.19 -2.14
C ASP A 227 -9.34 19.11 -0.62
N ARG A 228 -9.38 17.89 -0.07
CA ARG A 228 -9.46 17.65 1.38
C ARG A 228 -8.21 18.12 2.10
N ALA A 229 -7.04 17.83 1.56
CA ALA A 229 -5.77 18.25 2.14
C ALA A 229 -5.66 19.79 2.17
N ALA A 230 -6.05 20.46 1.08
CA ALA A 230 -6.02 21.92 0.99
C ALA A 230 -7.05 22.62 1.90
N ALA A 231 -8.14 21.93 2.27
CA ALA A 231 -9.14 22.44 3.20
C ALA A 231 -8.73 22.35 4.68
N LEU A 232 -7.60 21.70 5.00
CA LEU A 232 -7.16 21.54 6.38
C LEU A 232 -6.71 22.87 7.01
N PRO A 233 -7.16 23.18 8.25
CA PRO A 233 -6.69 24.34 8.99
C PRO A 233 -5.19 24.30 9.26
N ARG A 234 -4.55 25.47 9.35
CA ARG A 234 -3.10 25.58 9.59
C ARG A 234 -2.63 24.95 10.90
N ASP A 235 -3.43 25.05 11.96
CA ASP A 235 -3.19 24.41 13.26
C ASP A 235 -3.36 22.89 13.22
N VAL A 236 -3.93 22.33 12.16
CA VAL A 236 -3.91 20.88 11.91
C VAL A 236 -2.66 20.52 11.12
N LEU A 237 -2.33 21.31 10.10
CA LEU A 237 -1.17 21.07 9.23
C LEU A 237 0.16 21.09 9.98
N ASP A 238 0.35 21.98 10.96
CA ASP A 238 1.57 22.09 11.77
C ASP A 238 1.91 20.82 12.59
N ARG A 239 0.91 19.97 12.84
CA ARG A 239 1.03 18.68 13.55
C ARG A 239 1.24 17.50 12.61
N CYS A 240 1.20 17.72 11.30
CA CYS A 240 1.49 16.69 10.31
C CYS A 240 2.92 16.16 10.46
N ARG A 241 3.07 14.85 10.29
CA ARG A 241 4.34 14.11 10.31
C ARG A 241 4.67 13.51 8.96
N GLY A 242 3.70 13.44 8.06
CA GLY A 242 3.86 13.05 6.67
C GLY A 242 2.51 13.05 5.96
N LEU A 243 2.50 13.36 4.67
CA LEU A 243 1.27 13.40 3.88
C LEU A 243 1.48 12.84 2.48
N THR A 244 0.62 11.92 2.06
CA THR A 244 0.45 11.56 0.65
C THR A 244 -0.83 12.17 0.08
N ILE A 245 -0.71 12.90 -1.02
CA ILE A 245 -1.82 13.63 -1.65
C ILE A 245 -2.22 12.94 -2.95
N THR A 246 -3.49 12.54 -3.08
CA THR A 246 -4.03 11.98 -4.32
C THR A 246 -4.43 13.10 -5.27
N VAL A 247 -3.96 13.05 -6.51
CA VAL A 247 -4.23 14.06 -7.55
C VAL A 247 -4.57 13.40 -8.88
N ALA A 248 -5.52 13.98 -9.63
CA ALA A 248 -5.86 13.57 -10.99
C ALA A 248 -4.93 14.17 -12.05
N ARG A 249 -4.34 15.34 -11.74
CA ARG A 249 -3.34 16.02 -12.57
C ARG A 249 -2.41 16.81 -11.66
N PHE A 250 -1.12 16.82 -11.99
CA PHE A 250 -0.15 17.66 -11.34
C PHE A 250 0.40 18.68 -12.34
N ALA A 251 -0.05 19.93 -12.25
CA ALA A 251 0.32 20.98 -13.20
C ALA A 251 1.60 21.71 -12.75
N SER A 252 1.73 21.95 -11.45
CA SER A 252 2.91 22.60 -10.87
C SER A 252 3.05 22.24 -9.40
N PRO A 253 4.21 22.52 -8.76
CA PRO A 253 4.40 22.43 -7.31
C PRO A 253 3.26 23.01 -6.47
N MET A 254 2.57 24.02 -6.99
CA MET A 254 1.58 24.82 -6.26
C MET A 254 0.14 24.58 -6.74
N SER A 255 -0.08 23.77 -7.78
CA SER A 255 -1.41 23.58 -8.38
C SER A 255 -1.59 22.16 -8.87
N ALA A 256 -2.67 21.54 -8.43
CA ALA A 256 -3.06 20.20 -8.85
C ALA A 256 -4.57 20.14 -9.12
N THR A 257 -5.02 19.08 -9.79
CA THR A 257 -6.43 18.76 -9.94
C THR A 257 -6.81 17.67 -8.94
N GLY A 258 -7.85 17.92 -8.14
CA GLY A 258 -8.39 16.98 -7.16
C GLY A 258 -9.13 15.79 -7.80
N MET A 259 -9.67 14.92 -6.94
CA MET A 259 -10.40 13.71 -7.36
C MET A 259 -11.77 14.01 -7.99
N ASP A 260 -12.29 15.21 -7.73
CA ASP A 260 -13.54 15.75 -8.25
C ASP A 260 -13.32 16.70 -9.45
N GLY A 261 -12.10 16.75 -10.00
CA GLY A 261 -11.77 17.62 -11.14
C GLY A 261 -11.51 19.09 -10.79
N THR A 262 -11.71 19.50 -9.54
CA THR A 262 -11.46 20.89 -9.15
C THR A 262 -9.96 21.22 -9.17
N GLN A 263 -9.62 22.45 -9.59
CA GLN A 263 -8.26 22.96 -9.44
C GLN A 263 -8.02 23.37 -7.99
N VAL A 264 -6.95 22.86 -7.41
CA VAL A 264 -6.59 23.05 -6.00
C VAL A 264 -5.25 23.80 -5.92
N ASP A 265 -5.26 24.92 -5.19
CA ASP A 265 -4.05 25.64 -4.80
C ASP A 265 -3.40 24.95 -3.60
N LEU A 266 -2.21 24.39 -3.81
CA LEU A 266 -1.47 23.67 -2.77
C LEU A 266 -0.58 24.58 -1.92
N ARG A 267 -0.44 25.87 -2.23
CA ARG A 267 0.42 26.79 -1.44
C ARG A 267 0.05 26.83 0.05
N PRO A 268 -1.23 27.05 0.43
CA PRO A 268 -1.58 27.15 1.85
C PRO A 268 -1.28 25.85 2.61
N LEU A 269 -1.47 24.71 1.93
CA LEU A 269 -1.15 23.40 2.45
C LEU A 269 0.36 23.25 2.67
N LEU A 270 1.17 23.47 1.64
CA LEU A 270 2.62 23.28 1.69
C LEU A 270 3.29 24.26 2.67
N ASP A 271 2.83 25.50 2.75
CA ASP A 271 3.33 26.51 3.69
C ASP A 271 2.91 26.23 5.15
N GLY A 272 1.84 25.45 5.34
CA GLY A 272 1.34 25.05 6.66
C GLY A 272 2.06 23.82 7.24
N LEU A 273 2.71 23.01 6.41
CA LEU A 273 3.35 21.76 6.83
C LEU A 273 4.73 22.01 7.46
N PRO A 274 5.13 21.21 8.49
CA PRO A 274 6.49 21.27 9.02
C PRO A 274 7.53 20.93 7.94
N PRO A 275 8.68 21.63 7.88
CA PRO A 275 9.73 21.34 6.88
C PRO A 275 10.28 19.90 6.93
N SER A 276 10.13 19.23 8.07
CA SER A 276 10.57 17.86 8.27
C SER A 276 9.54 16.81 7.82
N ALA A 277 8.29 17.20 7.57
CA ALA A 277 7.22 16.29 7.19
C ALA A 277 7.37 15.96 5.69
N PRO A 278 7.64 14.69 5.31
CA PRO A 278 7.63 14.28 3.92
C PRO A 278 6.24 14.51 3.28
N VAL A 279 6.27 15.00 2.04
CA VAL A 279 5.08 15.14 1.19
C VAL A 279 5.30 14.37 -0.11
N SER A 280 4.34 13.53 -0.45
CA SER A 280 4.33 12.78 -1.71
C SER A 280 2.97 12.85 -2.40
N PHE A 281 2.95 12.48 -3.67
CA PHE A 281 1.77 12.54 -4.51
C PHE A 281 1.47 11.19 -5.12
N GLU A 282 0.22 10.74 -5.03
CA GLU A 282 -0.28 9.60 -5.78
C GLU A 282 -1.08 10.11 -6.99
N LEU A 283 -0.67 9.72 -8.19
CA LEU A 283 -1.34 10.13 -9.42
C LEU A 283 -2.40 9.10 -9.81
N VAL A 284 -3.66 9.54 -9.93
CA VAL A 284 -4.71 8.70 -10.52
C VAL A 284 -4.78 8.89 -12.04
N VAL A 285 -4.84 7.80 -12.77
CA VAL A 285 -4.73 7.76 -14.24
C VAL A 285 -6.08 7.43 -14.87
N GLY A 286 -6.50 8.22 -15.86
CA GLY A 286 -7.77 8.03 -16.56
C GLY A 286 -8.96 8.76 -15.92
N ALA A 287 -8.70 9.83 -15.17
CA ALA A 287 -9.75 10.72 -14.71
C ALA A 287 -10.45 11.45 -15.88
N PRO A 288 -11.70 11.90 -15.74
CA PRO A 288 -12.42 12.61 -16.80
C PRO A 288 -11.61 13.75 -17.43
N GLY A 289 -11.53 13.77 -18.76
CA GLY A 289 -10.81 14.80 -19.49
C GLY A 289 -9.27 14.70 -19.47
N MET A 290 -8.71 13.66 -18.83
CA MET A 290 -7.28 13.44 -18.71
C MET A 290 -6.81 12.32 -19.66
N ASP A 291 -6.15 12.73 -20.73
CA ASP A 291 -5.55 11.82 -21.71
C ASP A 291 -4.11 11.42 -21.35
N GLU A 292 -3.47 10.65 -22.23
CA GLU A 292 -2.09 10.17 -22.03
C GLU A 292 -1.07 11.32 -21.96
N SER A 293 -1.28 12.44 -22.66
CA SER A 293 -0.38 13.60 -22.61
C SER A 293 -0.37 14.20 -21.21
N VAL A 294 -1.55 14.42 -20.63
CA VAL A 294 -1.69 15.00 -19.29
C VAL A 294 -1.04 14.11 -18.22
N VAL A 295 -1.19 12.79 -18.35
CA VAL A 295 -0.55 11.82 -17.46
C VAL A 295 0.98 11.92 -17.57
N ASN A 296 1.51 11.92 -18.79
CA ASN A 296 2.96 12.00 -19.03
C ASN A 296 3.55 13.30 -18.46
N GLU A 297 2.91 14.44 -18.71
CA GLU A 297 3.31 15.74 -18.14
C GLU A 297 3.32 15.73 -16.61
N SER A 298 2.27 15.16 -16.00
CA SER A 298 2.15 15.07 -14.54
C SER A 298 3.24 14.19 -13.92
N VAL A 299 3.54 13.05 -14.55
CA VAL A 299 4.61 12.15 -14.11
C VAL A 299 5.98 12.81 -14.25
N GLU A 300 6.26 13.47 -15.37
CA GLU A 300 7.52 14.19 -15.57
C GLU A 300 7.69 15.32 -14.54
N ALA A 301 6.64 16.10 -14.27
CA ALA A 301 6.67 17.13 -13.23
C ALA A 301 6.95 16.52 -11.84
N LEU A 302 6.24 15.46 -11.46
CA LEU A 302 6.39 14.81 -10.16
C LEU A 302 7.71 14.06 -9.98
N THR A 303 8.42 13.74 -11.06
CA THR A 303 9.72 13.06 -11.00
C THR A 303 10.89 14.03 -11.06
N ASN A 304 10.74 15.18 -11.71
CA ASN A 304 11.80 16.19 -11.89
C ASN A 304 11.91 17.20 -10.74
N HIS A 305 10.85 17.40 -9.95
CA HIS A 305 10.84 18.39 -8.86
C HIS A 305 11.26 17.81 -7.50
N ALA A 306 11.32 18.67 -6.47
CA ALA A 306 11.57 18.29 -5.08
C ALA A 306 10.42 17.45 -4.46
N HIS A 307 9.27 17.43 -5.11
CA HIS A 307 8.12 16.61 -4.73
C HIS A 307 8.34 15.16 -5.16
N ARG A 308 7.73 14.22 -4.41
CA ARG A 308 7.90 12.78 -4.62
C ARG A 308 6.62 12.19 -5.20
N LEU A 309 6.72 11.54 -6.36
CA LEU A 309 5.70 10.58 -6.80
C LEU A 309 5.73 9.36 -5.85
N ALA A 310 4.63 9.13 -5.12
CA ALA A 310 4.42 7.93 -4.32
C ALA A 310 4.04 6.75 -5.21
N GLY A 311 3.06 6.93 -6.09
CA GLY A 311 2.57 5.84 -6.92
C GLY A 311 1.62 6.32 -8.02
N LEU A 312 1.19 5.37 -8.85
CA LEU A 312 0.15 5.57 -9.85
C LEU A 312 -0.91 4.49 -9.68
N ARG A 313 -2.18 4.85 -9.83
CA ARG A 313 -3.28 3.89 -9.90
C ARG A 313 -4.35 4.34 -10.88
N PRO A 314 -5.21 3.44 -11.39
CA PRO A 314 -6.36 3.85 -12.18
C PRO A 314 -7.30 4.75 -11.37
N TYR A 315 -7.83 5.77 -12.02
CA TYR A 315 -8.92 6.58 -11.48
C TYR A 315 -10.18 5.73 -11.32
N ARG A 316 -10.89 5.95 -10.21
CA ARG A 316 -12.20 5.35 -9.94
C ARG A 316 -13.09 6.47 -9.40
N MET A 317 -14.21 6.72 -10.06
CA MET A 317 -15.18 7.75 -9.65
C MET A 317 -16.02 7.20 -8.50
N GLU A 318 -16.03 7.87 -7.34
CA GLU A 318 -16.86 7.44 -6.20
C GLU A 318 -18.35 7.55 -6.51
N CYS A 319 -19.15 6.59 -6.04
CA CYS A 319 -20.60 6.68 -6.13
C CYS A 319 -21.10 7.97 -5.45
N GLY A 320 -21.92 8.75 -6.18
CA GLY A 320 -22.45 10.03 -5.69
C GLY A 320 -21.48 11.22 -5.81
N SER A 321 -20.26 11.00 -6.31
CA SER A 321 -19.34 12.10 -6.63
C SER A 321 -19.74 12.81 -7.93
N THR A 322 -19.21 14.03 -8.10
CA THR A 322 -19.35 14.82 -9.32
C THR A 322 -17.95 15.19 -9.82
N TRP A 323 -17.86 15.59 -11.09
CA TRP A 323 -16.63 16.09 -11.69
C TRP A 323 -16.85 17.53 -12.13
N GLU A 324 -16.12 18.47 -11.52
CA GLU A 324 -16.28 19.93 -11.70
C GLU A 324 -17.73 20.39 -11.42
N GLY A 325 -18.43 19.69 -10.52
CA GLY A 325 -19.85 19.92 -10.22
C GLY A 325 -20.83 19.29 -11.22
N GLU A 326 -20.34 18.67 -12.29
CA GLU A 326 -21.15 17.96 -13.27
C GLU A 326 -21.30 16.46 -12.95
N ALA A 327 -22.49 15.92 -13.17
CA ALA A 327 -22.75 14.50 -13.03
C ALA A 327 -22.33 13.76 -14.30
N LEU A 328 -21.09 13.28 -14.35
CA LEU A 328 -20.56 12.45 -15.45
C LEU A 328 -20.85 10.94 -15.25
N CYS A 329 -21.52 10.58 -14.15
CA CYS A 329 -21.78 9.22 -13.73
C CYS A 329 -22.86 8.54 -14.60
N LEU A 330 -22.54 7.35 -15.12
CA LEU A 330 -23.50 6.39 -15.69
C LEU A 330 -24.12 5.48 -14.61
N GLY A 331 -23.76 5.73 -13.34
CA GLY A 331 -24.12 4.91 -12.19
C GLY A 331 -23.22 3.68 -12.01
N PRO A 332 -23.38 2.96 -10.89
CA PRO A 332 -22.66 1.71 -10.65
C PRO A 332 -23.03 0.65 -11.70
N ASP A 333 -22.21 -0.40 -11.79
CA ASP A 333 -22.64 -1.59 -12.52
C ASP A 333 -23.84 -2.22 -11.80
N PRO A 334 -24.95 -2.54 -12.48
CA PRO A 334 -26.11 -3.16 -11.84
C PRO A 334 -25.83 -4.49 -11.14
N SER A 335 -24.73 -5.18 -11.51
CA SER A 335 -24.29 -6.41 -10.86
C SER A 335 -23.48 -6.18 -9.56
N HIS A 336 -23.15 -4.94 -9.24
CA HIS A 336 -22.37 -4.54 -8.07
C HIS A 336 -23.29 -3.98 -6.97
N ASP A 337 -23.72 -4.82 -6.04
CA ASP A 337 -24.55 -4.41 -4.90
C ASP A 337 -23.74 -3.76 -3.77
N LEU A 338 -22.42 -3.94 -3.76
CA LEU A 338 -21.45 -3.27 -2.88
C LEU A 338 -20.63 -2.22 -3.65
N ALA A 339 -21.25 -1.55 -4.63
CA ALA A 339 -20.55 -0.61 -5.49
C ALA A 339 -20.03 0.63 -4.74
N ARG A 340 -18.71 0.78 -4.74
CA ARG A 340 -18.01 2.00 -4.32
C ARG A 340 -17.80 2.98 -5.48
N TRP A 341 -17.70 2.43 -6.69
CA TRP A 341 -17.30 3.16 -7.87
C TRP A 341 -18.41 3.17 -8.91
N SER A 342 -18.61 4.31 -9.56
CA SER A 342 -19.51 4.48 -10.69
C SER A 342 -18.76 4.42 -12.00
N ARG A 343 -19.46 3.93 -13.04
CA ARG A 343 -19.02 4.08 -14.43
C ARG A 343 -19.23 5.54 -14.84
N PHE A 344 -18.42 6.02 -15.76
CA PHE A 344 -18.52 7.39 -16.27
C PHE A 344 -18.03 7.44 -17.70
N GLU A 345 -18.47 8.45 -18.43
CA GLU A 345 -17.99 8.77 -19.78
C GLU A 345 -17.74 10.27 -19.88
N ALA A 346 -16.59 10.63 -20.44
CA ALA A 346 -16.23 12.03 -20.66
C ALA A 346 -15.27 12.18 -21.84
N PRO A 347 -15.34 13.28 -22.61
CA PRO A 347 -14.41 13.54 -23.71
C PRO A 347 -12.95 13.53 -23.24
N ARG A 348 -12.02 13.08 -24.10
CA ARG A 348 -10.57 13.02 -23.81
C ARG A 348 -10.19 12.21 -22.57
N THR A 349 -11.01 11.24 -22.18
CA THR A 349 -10.72 10.32 -21.08
C THR A 349 -10.10 9.04 -21.62
N LEU A 350 -9.06 8.55 -20.97
CA LEU A 350 -8.50 7.22 -21.29
C LEU A 350 -9.53 6.12 -20.99
N PRO A 351 -9.74 5.16 -21.92
CA PRO A 351 -10.48 3.95 -21.60
C PRO A 351 -9.87 3.21 -20.40
N PRO A 352 -10.67 2.54 -19.55
CA PRO A 352 -10.16 1.90 -18.33
C PRO A 352 -9.05 0.85 -18.53
N THR A 353 -9.06 0.15 -19.67
CA THR A 353 -7.97 -0.78 -20.05
C THR A 353 -6.70 -0.03 -20.37
N ARG A 354 -6.79 1.03 -21.19
CA ARG A 354 -5.64 1.87 -21.54
C ARG A 354 -5.04 2.57 -20.32
N ALA A 355 -5.87 3.04 -19.39
CA ALA A 355 -5.40 3.64 -18.14
C ALA A 355 -4.58 2.63 -17.30
N ARG A 356 -5.05 1.37 -17.19
CA ARG A 356 -4.31 0.29 -16.52
C ARG A 356 -2.99 -0.03 -17.21
N ASP A 357 -2.98 -0.13 -18.54
CA ASP A 357 -1.77 -0.39 -19.31
C ASP A 357 -0.75 0.74 -19.14
N LEU A 358 -1.21 1.99 -19.14
CA LEU A 358 -0.36 3.16 -18.94
C LEU A 358 0.23 3.22 -17.53
N VAL A 359 -0.55 2.89 -16.50
CA VAL A 359 -0.06 2.74 -15.12
C VAL A 359 1.04 1.68 -15.07
N ALA A 360 0.80 0.49 -15.62
CA ALA A 360 1.79 -0.59 -15.63
C ALA A 360 3.09 -0.17 -16.34
N ALA A 361 2.98 0.45 -17.52
CA ALA A 361 4.13 0.94 -18.28
C ALA A 361 4.95 1.99 -17.51
N TRP A 362 4.30 2.92 -16.82
CA TRP A 362 4.98 3.92 -15.99
C TRP A 362 5.63 3.31 -14.75
N LEU A 363 4.95 2.40 -14.05
CA LEU A 363 5.54 1.69 -12.92
C LEU A 363 6.81 0.95 -13.35
N ASP A 364 6.78 0.21 -14.46
CA ASP A 364 7.96 -0.49 -15.00
C ASP A 364 9.11 0.45 -15.37
N ARG A 365 8.78 1.61 -15.96
CA ARG A 365 9.78 2.61 -16.37
C ARG A 365 10.43 3.31 -15.17
N LEU A 366 9.65 3.62 -14.14
CA LEU A 366 10.09 4.43 -13.00
C LEU A 366 10.73 3.61 -11.89
N ALA A 367 10.33 2.35 -11.72
CA ALA A 367 10.78 1.54 -10.59
C ALA A 367 12.31 1.35 -10.45
N PRO A 368 13.15 1.42 -11.51
CA PRO A 368 14.61 1.44 -11.34
C PRO A 368 15.17 2.71 -10.68
N HIS A 369 14.43 3.81 -10.73
CA HIS A 369 14.96 5.16 -10.45
C HIS A 369 14.13 5.95 -9.43
N SER A 370 12.92 5.48 -9.12
CA SER A 370 11.99 6.11 -8.18
C SER A 370 11.47 5.08 -7.19
N ASP A 371 11.44 5.46 -5.92
CA ASP A 371 10.93 4.59 -4.86
C ASP A 371 9.40 4.75 -4.73
N LEU A 372 8.67 4.00 -5.57
CA LEU A 372 7.21 4.08 -5.69
C LEU A 372 6.49 3.12 -4.76
N HIS A 373 5.82 3.63 -3.74
CA HIS A 373 5.01 2.82 -2.83
C HIS A 373 3.57 3.33 -2.79
N PRO A 374 2.61 2.43 -2.56
CA PRO A 374 1.21 2.83 -2.47
C PRO A 374 0.99 3.79 -1.31
N GLY A 375 0.37 4.94 -1.62
CA GLY A 375 0.20 6.05 -0.67
C GLY A 375 -0.66 5.70 0.55
N ARG A 376 -1.51 4.68 0.40
CA ARG A 376 -2.40 4.17 1.45
C ARG A 376 -1.71 3.57 2.66
N LEU A 377 -0.43 3.18 2.55
CA LEU A 377 0.31 2.63 3.69
C LEU A 377 0.91 3.75 4.53
N ALA A 378 0.60 3.77 5.82
CA ALA A 378 1.10 4.76 6.76
C ALA A 378 2.64 4.89 6.78
N ALA A 379 3.36 3.76 6.73
CA ALA A 379 4.82 3.77 6.70
C ALA A 379 5.39 4.52 5.48
N CYS A 380 4.71 4.45 4.33
CA CYS A 380 5.16 5.13 3.11
C CYS A 380 5.10 6.64 3.25
N THR A 381 4.08 7.11 3.98
CA THR A 381 3.85 8.53 4.25
C THR A 381 4.88 9.11 5.22
N LEU A 382 5.47 8.29 6.11
CA LEU A 382 6.47 8.74 7.09
C LEU A 382 7.92 8.48 6.66
N THR A 383 8.12 7.63 5.66
CA THR A 383 9.45 7.34 5.14
C THR A 383 9.95 8.52 4.31
N LYS A 384 10.99 9.20 4.80
CA LYS A 384 11.71 10.19 3.98
C LYS A 384 12.29 9.50 2.74
N PRO A 385 12.14 10.07 1.53
CA PRO A 385 12.91 9.58 0.39
C PRO A 385 14.39 9.60 0.76
N ALA A 386 15.14 8.60 0.26
CA ALA A 386 16.59 8.65 0.37
C ALA A 386 17.05 10.02 -0.14
N PRO A 387 17.89 10.76 0.61
CA PRO A 387 18.34 12.08 0.19
C PRO A 387 18.90 11.95 -1.23
N ARG A 388 18.40 12.78 -2.17
CA ARG A 388 19.07 13.05 -3.44
C ARG A 388 20.35 13.81 -3.10
N SER A 389 21.34 13.11 -2.55
CA SER A 389 22.54 13.76 -2.06
C SER A 389 23.37 14.22 -3.25
N PRO A 390 23.80 15.49 -3.32
CA PRO A 390 24.77 15.91 -4.31
C PRO A 390 26.15 15.38 -3.91
N LYS A 391 26.76 14.59 -4.79
CA LYS A 391 28.19 14.27 -4.88
C LYS A 391 28.79 13.45 -3.72
N ALA A 392 29.23 12.24 -4.08
CA ALA A 392 30.20 11.37 -3.40
C ALA A 392 29.67 10.54 -2.21
N ASP A 393 28.86 9.51 -2.49
CA ASP A 393 29.21 8.11 -2.18
C ASP A 393 28.13 7.16 -2.71
N LEU A 394 28.57 6.03 -3.28
CA LEU A 394 27.69 5.04 -3.87
C LEU A 394 26.89 4.33 -2.76
N ARG A 395 25.63 4.73 -2.54
CA ARG A 395 24.78 4.13 -1.51
C ARG A 395 24.05 2.89 -2.05
N TRP A 396 24.16 1.77 -1.33
CA TRP A 396 23.38 0.56 -1.59
C TRP A 396 21.89 0.78 -1.31
N ASP A 397 21.03 0.27 -2.19
CA ASP A 397 19.57 0.34 -2.04
C ASP A 397 19.08 -0.73 -1.05
N ASP A 398 18.27 -0.31 -0.08
CA ASP A 398 17.76 -1.19 0.98
C ASP A 398 16.75 -2.24 0.46
N SER A 399 16.32 -2.14 -0.81
CA SER A 399 15.48 -3.13 -1.51
C SER A 399 16.30 -4.14 -2.33
N ALA A 400 17.63 -3.99 -2.40
CA ALA A 400 18.50 -4.86 -3.17
C ALA A 400 19.21 -5.90 -2.27
N GLU A 401 19.20 -7.14 -2.74
CA GLU A 401 19.71 -8.31 -2.03
C GLU A 401 20.61 -9.15 -2.94
N ILE A 402 21.60 -9.83 -2.34
CA ILE A 402 22.43 -10.79 -3.05
C ILE A 402 22.14 -12.18 -2.51
N VAL A 403 21.53 -13.02 -3.35
CA VAL A 403 21.14 -14.38 -2.98
C VAL A 403 21.76 -15.42 -3.90
N THR A 404 21.89 -16.65 -3.42
CA THR A 404 22.36 -17.77 -4.22
C THR A 404 21.18 -18.51 -4.83
N GLY A 405 21.18 -18.66 -6.15
CA GLY A 405 20.27 -19.49 -6.93
C GLY A 405 20.98 -20.70 -7.56
N PRO A 406 20.30 -21.48 -8.42
CA PRO A 406 20.86 -22.68 -9.04
C PRO A 406 22.12 -22.39 -9.87
N ASP A 407 22.17 -21.24 -10.55
CA ASP A 407 23.27 -20.89 -11.45
C ASP A 407 24.31 -19.94 -10.80
N GLY A 408 24.27 -19.79 -9.47
CA GLY A 408 25.19 -18.97 -8.69
C GLY A 408 24.56 -17.74 -8.05
N ALA A 409 25.36 -16.71 -7.78
CA ALA A 409 24.89 -15.51 -7.08
C ALA A 409 24.07 -14.58 -8.00
N HIS A 410 22.98 -14.07 -7.46
CA HIS A 410 22.07 -13.16 -8.13
C HIS A 410 21.89 -11.90 -7.28
N LEU A 411 21.90 -10.75 -7.96
CA LEU A 411 21.41 -9.49 -7.43
C LEU A 411 19.92 -9.41 -7.68
N VAL A 412 19.12 -9.38 -6.63
CA VAL A 412 17.66 -9.31 -6.67
C VAL A 412 17.24 -7.95 -6.15
N ASN A 413 16.40 -7.25 -6.88
CA ASN A 413 15.84 -5.98 -6.45
C ASN A 413 14.33 -6.13 -6.22
N LEU A 414 13.93 -6.05 -4.94
CA LEU A 414 12.55 -6.24 -4.49
C LEU A 414 11.62 -5.08 -4.90
N ARG A 415 12.17 -3.90 -5.24
CA ARG A 415 11.38 -2.73 -5.65
C ARG A 415 10.64 -2.95 -6.98
N TRP A 416 11.33 -3.54 -7.95
CA TRP A 416 10.83 -3.62 -9.34
C TRP A 416 10.82 -5.05 -9.88
N GLY A 417 11.03 -6.04 -9.01
CA GLY A 417 10.84 -7.44 -9.35
C GLY A 417 11.82 -7.97 -10.39
N ARG A 418 13.10 -7.54 -10.36
CA ARG A 418 14.13 -8.04 -11.27
C ARG A 418 15.30 -8.71 -10.55
N ALA A 419 15.85 -9.73 -11.20
CA ALA A 419 17.02 -10.46 -10.74
C ALA A 419 18.07 -10.52 -11.85
N PHE A 420 19.34 -10.35 -11.48
CA PHE A 420 20.47 -10.36 -12.40
C PHE A 420 21.54 -11.30 -11.88
N ARG A 421 21.98 -12.24 -12.73
CA ARG A 421 23.09 -13.11 -12.38
C ARG A 421 24.39 -12.30 -12.30
N LEU A 422 25.10 -12.44 -11.18
CA LEU A 422 26.40 -11.81 -10.98
C LEU A 422 27.52 -12.69 -11.56
N HIS A 423 28.46 -12.07 -12.26
CA HIS A 423 29.68 -12.77 -12.67
C HIS A 423 30.46 -13.20 -11.41
N PRO A 424 30.98 -14.45 -11.29
CA PRO A 424 31.62 -14.95 -10.08
C PRO A 424 32.72 -14.04 -9.50
N ARG A 425 33.53 -13.43 -10.38
CA ARG A 425 34.59 -12.48 -9.97
C ARG A 425 34.07 -11.18 -9.33
N LEU A 426 32.83 -10.79 -9.60
CA LEU A 426 32.22 -9.57 -9.05
C LEU A 426 31.48 -9.83 -7.74
N VAL A 427 31.14 -11.08 -7.40
CA VAL A 427 30.37 -11.42 -6.21
C VAL A 427 31.01 -10.89 -4.91
N PRO A 428 32.32 -11.06 -4.66
CA PRO A 428 32.94 -10.54 -3.45
C PRO A 428 32.85 -9.01 -3.37
N VAL A 429 33.09 -8.32 -4.49
CA VAL A 429 33.03 -6.85 -4.56
C VAL A 429 31.63 -6.33 -4.26
N VAL A 430 30.61 -6.90 -4.90
CA VAL A 430 29.22 -6.46 -4.73
C VAL A 430 28.69 -6.79 -3.32
N ARG A 431 29.11 -7.92 -2.71
CA ARG A 431 28.78 -8.24 -1.31
C ARG A 431 29.37 -7.26 -0.32
N ARG A 432 30.64 -6.89 -0.47
CA ARG A 432 31.29 -5.86 0.35
C ARG A 432 30.58 -4.51 0.22
N LEU A 433 30.18 -4.16 -1.00
CA LEU A 433 29.42 -2.94 -1.25
C LEU A 433 28.02 -2.98 -0.59
N ALA A 434 27.32 -4.10 -0.68
CA ALA A 434 26.02 -4.28 -0.02
C ALA A 434 26.12 -4.22 1.51
N ALA A 435 27.23 -4.71 2.07
CA ALA A 435 27.59 -4.58 3.48
C ALA A 435 28.07 -3.16 3.87
N ARG A 436 28.07 -2.21 2.92
CA ARG A 436 28.53 -0.82 3.10
C ARG A 436 29.98 -0.73 3.58
N GLU A 437 30.82 -1.68 3.18
CA GLU A 437 32.25 -1.68 3.53
C GLU A 437 33.00 -0.54 2.81
N PRO A 438 33.82 0.25 3.54
CA PRO A 438 34.69 1.24 2.94
C PRO A 438 35.65 0.60 1.92
N GLY A 439 35.88 1.27 0.79
CA GLY A 439 36.81 0.80 -0.24
C GLY A 439 36.39 -0.49 -0.95
N ALA A 440 35.09 -0.87 -0.91
CA ALA A 440 34.59 -2.08 -1.56
C ALA A 440 34.96 -2.15 -3.06
N LEU A 441 35.06 -0.99 -3.73
CA LEU A 441 35.36 -0.88 -5.16
C LEU A 441 36.85 -0.72 -5.49
N ASP A 442 37.74 -0.59 -4.49
CA ASP A 442 39.15 -0.25 -4.70
C ASP A 442 39.94 -1.38 -5.39
N ALA A 443 39.41 -2.61 -5.34
CA ALA A 443 39.95 -3.77 -6.04
C ALA A 443 39.72 -3.72 -7.57
N LEU A 444 38.96 -2.76 -8.10
CA LEU A 444 38.63 -2.65 -9.51
C LEU A 444 39.42 -1.51 -10.18
N SER A 445 39.84 -1.73 -11.44
CA SER A 445 40.33 -0.64 -12.28
C SER A 445 39.26 0.42 -12.53
N GLY A 446 39.66 1.65 -12.84
CA GLY A 446 38.71 2.77 -13.04
C GLY A 446 37.61 2.47 -14.07
N GLU A 447 37.96 1.83 -15.19
CA GLU A 447 36.97 1.42 -16.21
C GLU A 447 36.02 0.33 -15.70
N SER A 448 36.55 -0.70 -15.02
CA SER A 448 35.73 -1.80 -14.48
C SER A 448 34.80 -1.31 -13.38
N ARG A 449 35.28 -0.39 -12.54
CA ARG A 449 34.49 0.30 -11.51
C ARG A 449 33.35 1.08 -12.17
N ALA A 450 33.64 1.91 -13.17
CA ALA A 450 32.62 2.69 -13.87
C ALA A 450 31.54 1.80 -14.51
N ARG A 451 31.95 0.69 -15.13
CA ARG A 451 31.04 -0.28 -15.75
C ARG A 451 30.16 -0.98 -14.72
N LEU A 452 30.74 -1.46 -13.61
CA LEU A 452 29.98 -2.08 -12.52
C LEU A 452 28.96 -1.10 -11.94
N VAL A 453 29.38 0.14 -11.63
CA VAL A 453 28.49 1.17 -11.08
C VAL A 453 27.34 1.47 -12.04
N LYS A 454 27.60 1.57 -13.35
CA LYS A 454 26.56 1.74 -14.36
C LYS A 454 25.54 0.60 -14.30
N HIS A 455 25.99 -0.65 -14.26
CA HIS A 455 25.09 -1.80 -14.20
C HIS A 455 24.31 -1.88 -12.88
N LEU A 456 24.93 -1.56 -11.74
CA LEU A 456 24.24 -1.52 -10.45
C LEU A 456 23.18 -0.41 -10.41
N ARG A 457 23.43 0.75 -11.03
CA ARG A 457 22.43 1.82 -11.18
C ARG A 457 21.28 1.40 -12.08
N GLN A 458 21.58 0.75 -13.21
CA GLN A 458 20.55 0.18 -14.09
C GLN A 458 19.74 -0.92 -13.40
N ALA A 459 20.36 -1.67 -12.48
CA ALA A 459 19.69 -2.66 -11.64
C ALA A 459 18.88 -2.03 -10.49
N GLY A 460 18.98 -0.72 -10.28
CA GLY A 460 18.37 0.00 -9.14
C GLY A 460 18.97 -0.39 -7.78
N ALA A 461 20.16 -1.00 -7.74
CA ALA A 461 20.79 -1.50 -6.53
C ALA A 461 21.67 -0.46 -5.81
N VAL A 462 21.96 0.65 -6.48
CA VAL A 462 22.72 1.76 -5.92
C VAL A 462 22.15 3.11 -6.39
N GLY A 463 22.10 4.06 -5.47
CA GLY A 463 21.74 5.45 -5.74
C GLY A 463 22.87 6.26 -6.37
N GLY A 464 22.50 7.37 -7.02
CA GLY A 464 23.41 8.38 -7.55
C GLY A 464 23.76 9.44 -6.53
#